data_AF-A0A954NQ57-F1
#
_entry.id   AF-A0A954NQ57-F1
#
_cell.length_a   1.000
_cell.length_b   1.000
_cell.length_c   1.000
_cell.angle_alpha   90.00
_cell.angle_beta   90.00
_cell.angle_gamma   90.00
#
_symmetry.space_group_name_H-M   'P 1'
#
loop_
_entity.id
_entity.type
_entity.pdbx_description
1 polymer ?
#
loop_
_entity_poly.entity_id
_entity_poly.type
_entity_poly.pdbx_seq_one_letter_code
_entity_poly.pdbx_strand_id
1 'polypeptide(L)'
;MSDLSNTVRLHRVLRAPAERVYKAFLNPDALCRWLPPYGYLGKIDRIDAQVGGSYHMTFTNFGSGHSHSFESTYLELIPGERIRLADKFDDPGLEGDMTKTITLR
;
A
#
# COMPACT_ATOMS: atom_id res chain seq x y z
N MET A 1 -24.78 -10.65 5.46
CA MET A 1 -23.57 -11.45 5.16
C MET A 1 -22.90 -10.77 3.98
N SER A 2 -21.76 -10.13 4.18
CA SER A 2 -21.05 -9.41 3.12
C SER A 2 -20.61 -10.39 2.04
N ASP A 3 -20.99 -10.12 0.79
CA ASP A 3 -20.56 -10.89 -0.37
C ASP A 3 -19.02 -10.86 -0.47
N LEU A 4 -18.39 -12.03 -0.49
CA LEU A 4 -16.92 -12.19 -0.54
C LEU A 4 -16.38 -12.09 -1.98
N SER A 5 -17.23 -11.87 -2.97
CA SER A 5 -16.94 -11.95 -4.41
C SER A 5 -15.78 -11.05 -4.89
N ASN A 6 -15.39 -10.02 -4.12
CA ASN A 6 -14.32 -9.07 -4.49
C ASN A 6 -13.14 -9.03 -3.50
N THR A 7 -12.80 -10.15 -2.85
CA THR A 7 -11.67 -10.23 -1.92
C THR A 7 -10.49 -11.02 -2.49
N VAL A 8 -9.31 -10.40 -2.57
CA VAL A 8 -8.04 -11.09 -2.84
C VAL A 8 -7.32 -11.41 -1.54
N ARG A 9 -6.83 -12.65 -1.40
CA ARG A 9 -6.01 -13.08 -0.26
C ARG A 9 -4.64 -13.56 -0.72
N LEU A 10 -3.59 -12.98 -0.15
CA LEU A 10 -2.21 -13.34 -0.44
C LEU A 10 -1.55 -13.80 0.86
N HIS A 11 -0.87 -14.95 0.80
CA HIS A 11 -0.01 -15.44 1.87
C HIS A 11 1.43 -15.54 1.37
N ARG A 12 2.38 -15.04 2.16
CA ARG A 12 3.82 -15.04 1.84
C ARG A 12 4.61 -15.36 3.09
N VAL A 13 5.67 -16.15 2.92
CA VAL A 13 6.65 -16.43 3.98
C VAL A 13 7.93 -15.68 3.62
N LEU A 14 8.36 -14.78 4.52
CA LEU A 14 9.54 -13.95 4.32
C LEU A 14 10.56 -14.28 5.42
N ARG A 15 11.84 -14.43 5.05
CA ARG A 15 12.93 -14.61 6.03
C ARG A 15 13.35 -13.27 6.61
N ALA A 16 12.44 -12.62 7.34
CA ALA A 16 12.67 -11.35 8.01
C ALA A 16 11.83 -11.26 9.29
N PRO A 17 12.30 -10.54 10.33
CA PRO A 17 11.46 -10.22 11.48
C PRO A 17 10.21 -9.42 11.06
N ALA A 18 9.06 -9.71 11.67
CA ALA A 18 7.80 -9.02 11.41
C ALA A 18 7.93 -7.49 11.51
N GLU A 19 8.65 -7.01 12.54
CA GLU A 19 8.92 -5.58 12.74
C GLU A 19 9.63 -4.92 11.55
N ARG A 20 10.51 -5.64 10.86
CA ARG A 20 11.20 -5.11 9.67
C ARG A 20 10.24 -4.97 8.49
N VAL A 21 9.35 -5.95 8.32
CA VAL A 21 8.31 -5.92 7.29
C VAL A 21 7.32 -4.80 7.60
N TYR A 22 6.90 -4.65 8.85
CA TYR A 22 6.02 -3.57 9.31
C TYR A 22 6.59 -2.19 8.95
N LYS A 23 7.84 -1.91 9.30
CA LYS A 23 8.50 -0.64 8.97
C LYS A 23 8.59 -0.37 7.46
N ALA A 24 8.66 -1.41 6.63
CA ALA A 24 8.72 -1.26 5.18
C ALA A 24 7.40 -0.73 4.57
N PHE A 25 6.29 -0.78 5.30
CA PHE A 25 5.02 -0.17 4.90
C PHE A 25 4.87 1.29 5.36
N LEU A 26 5.74 1.76 6.26
CA LEU A 26 5.64 3.11 6.85
C LEU A 26 6.78 4.05 6.40
N ASN A 27 7.84 3.48 5.85
CA ASN A 27 8.99 4.24 5.38
C ASN A 27 8.85 4.53 3.87
N PRO A 28 8.95 5.81 3.44
CA PRO A 28 8.74 6.18 2.04
C PRO A 28 9.76 5.55 1.09
N ASP A 29 11.04 5.50 1.47
CA ASP A 29 12.09 4.92 0.62
C ASP A 29 11.89 3.42 0.45
N ALA A 30 11.44 2.73 1.50
CA ALA A 30 11.10 1.32 1.44
C ALA A 30 9.91 1.09 0.50
N LEU A 31 8.81 1.81 0.69
CA LEU A 31 7.62 1.72 -0.17
C LEU A 31 7.97 1.92 -1.65
N CYS A 32 8.72 2.97 -1.98
CA CYS A 32 9.20 3.23 -3.34
C CYS A 32 10.02 2.09 -3.94
N ARG A 33 10.70 1.29 -3.11
CA ARG A 33 11.58 0.21 -3.56
C ARG A 33 10.86 -1.10 -3.81
N TRP A 34 9.85 -1.46 -3.02
CA TRP A 34 9.25 -2.80 -3.07
C TRP A 34 7.81 -2.82 -3.58
N LEU A 35 7.05 -1.74 -3.39
CA LEU A 35 5.62 -1.71 -3.72
C LEU A 35 5.32 -1.60 -5.22
N PRO A 36 6.06 -0.81 -6.03
CA PRO A 36 5.79 -0.70 -7.45
C PRO A 36 5.88 -2.06 -8.15
N PRO A 37 4.95 -2.37 -9.08
CA PRO A 37 5.06 -3.56 -9.91
C PRO A 37 6.37 -3.58 -10.72
N TYR A 38 6.80 -4.77 -11.14
CA TYR A 38 7.95 -4.89 -12.03
C TYR A 38 7.79 -4.00 -13.28
N GLY A 39 8.84 -3.25 -13.61
CA GLY A 39 8.84 -2.29 -14.73
C GLY A 39 8.26 -0.92 -14.39
N TYR A 40 7.84 -0.67 -13.13
CA TYR A 40 7.39 0.64 -12.67
C TYR A 40 8.38 1.26 -11.68
N LEU A 41 8.50 2.58 -11.74
CA LEU A 41 9.13 3.41 -10.71
C LEU A 41 8.06 3.91 -9.75
N GLY A 42 8.36 3.90 -8.45
CA GLY A 42 7.52 4.46 -7.41
C GLY A 42 8.03 5.81 -6.94
N LYS A 43 7.12 6.77 -6.74
CA LYS A 43 7.41 8.05 -6.10
C LYS A 43 6.36 8.34 -5.04
N ILE A 44 6.81 8.66 -3.83
CA ILE A 44 5.95 9.18 -2.77
C ILE A 44 6.12 10.70 -2.71
N ASP A 45 5.02 11.44 -2.85
CA ASP A 45 5.03 12.91 -2.78
C ASP A 45 4.75 13.42 -1.37
N ARG A 46 3.97 12.66 -0.59
CA ARG A 46 3.68 12.93 0.83
C ARG A 46 3.45 11.63 1.58
N ILE A 47 3.81 11.61 2.86
CA ILE A 47 3.49 10.53 3.79
C ILE A 47 3.34 11.09 5.20
N ASP A 48 2.26 10.69 5.88
CA ASP A 48 2.02 10.84 7.31
C ASP A 48 1.68 9.46 7.89
N ALA A 49 2.70 8.77 8.42
CA ALA A 49 2.62 7.37 8.81
C ALA A 49 2.07 7.18 10.24
N GLN A 50 0.89 7.71 10.50
CA GLN A 50 0.14 7.57 11.75
C GLN A 50 -1.32 7.23 11.45
N VAL A 51 -2.06 6.72 12.43
CA VAL A 51 -3.50 6.44 12.25
C VAL A 51 -4.24 7.74 11.92
N GLY A 52 -5.03 7.73 10.83
CA GLY A 52 -5.68 8.90 10.27
C GLY A 52 -4.83 9.69 9.27
N GLY A 53 -3.51 9.46 9.23
CA GLY A 53 -2.61 9.99 8.20
C GLY A 53 -2.71 9.20 6.89
N SER A 54 -2.12 9.74 5.83
CA SER A 54 -2.12 9.12 4.50
C SER A 54 -0.76 9.20 3.80
N TYR A 55 -0.58 8.42 2.74
CA TYR A 55 0.47 8.68 1.75
C TYR A 55 -0.11 8.77 0.35
N HIS A 56 0.53 9.58 -0.49
CA HIS A 56 0.24 9.65 -1.92
C HIS A 56 1.40 9.09 -2.70
N MET A 57 1.12 8.16 -3.61
CA MET A 57 2.13 7.49 -4.40
C MET A 57 1.74 7.45 -5.87
N THR A 58 2.73 7.68 -6.73
CA THR A 58 2.64 7.53 -8.18
C THR A 58 3.49 6.36 -8.63
N PHE A 59 2.92 5.48 -9.46
CA PHE A 59 3.65 4.47 -10.22
C PHE A 59 3.78 4.92 -11.67
N THR A 60 5.01 5.03 -12.17
CA THR A 60 5.31 5.38 -13.57
C THR A 60 5.95 4.19 -14.27
N ASN A 61 5.35 3.70 -15.34
CA ASN A 61 5.95 2.65 -16.16
C ASN A 61 7.23 3.16 -16.83
N PHE A 62 8.34 2.46 -16.65
CA PHE A 62 9.64 2.92 -17.15
C PHE A 62 9.76 2.92 -18.67
N GLY A 63 9.05 2.03 -19.36
CA GLY A 63 9.09 1.93 -20.81
C GLY A 63 8.17 2.92 -21.51
N SER A 64 6.93 3.05 -21.04
CA SER A 64 5.91 3.89 -21.71
C SER A 64 5.79 5.30 -21.12
N GLY A 65 6.30 5.56 -19.92
CA GLY A 65 6.10 6.81 -19.19
C GLY A 65 4.67 6.99 -18.63
N HIS A 66 3.76 6.06 -18.89
CA HIS A 66 2.40 6.12 -18.36
C HIS A 66 2.41 5.98 -16.84
N SER A 67 1.62 6.82 -16.16
CA SER A 67 1.59 6.89 -14.70
C SER A 67 0.18 6.74 -14.14
N HIS A 68 0.09 6.14 -12.96
CA HIS A 68 -1.13 6.07 -12.15
C HIS A 68 -0.80 6.46 -10.71
N SER A 69 -1.69 7.19 -10.05
CA SER A 69 -1.53 7.64 -8.68
C SER A 69 -2.70 7.23 -7.80
N PHE A 70 -2.43 7.15 -6.50
CA PHE A 70 -3.41 6.81 -5.48
C PHE A 70 -3.00 7.40 -4.13
N GLU A 71 -4.00 7.60 -3.28
CA GLU A 71 -3.84 7.90 -1.86
C GLU A 71 -4.20 6.68 -1.01
N SER A 72 -3.42 6.43 0.05
CA SER A 72 -3.63 5.35 1.01
C SER A 72 -3.70 5.91 2.42
N THR A 73 -4.84 5.76 3.09
CA THR A 73 -5.08 6.24 4.46
C THR A 73 -4.85 5.12 5.48
N TYR A 74 -4.05 5.38 6.51
CA TYR A 74 -3.79 4.44 7.60
C TYR A 74 -4.96 4.39 8.59
N LEU A 75 -5.72 3.29 8.55
CA LEU A 75 -6.89 3.08 9.41
C LEU A 75 -6.53 2.41 10.75
N GLU A 76 -5.48 1.59 10.76
CA GLU A 76 -5.03 0.84 11.93
C GLU A 76 -3.53 0.53 11.80
N LEU A 77 -2.77 0.74 12.87
CA LEU A 77 -1.33 0.51 12.95
C LEU A 77 -0.98 -0.15 14.29
N ILE A 78 -0.74 -1.46 14.29
CA ILE A 78 -0.24 -2.21 15.45
C ILE A 78 1.19 -2.65 15.12
N PRO A 79 2.21 -2.06 15.77
CA PRO A 79 3.62 -2.35 15.51
C PRO A 79 3.92 -3.86 15.43
N GLY A 80 4.55 -4.28 14.33
CA GLY A 80 4.96 -5.66 14.12
C GLY A 80 3.84 -6.68 13.89
N GLU A 81 2.56 -6.28 13.93
CA GLU A 81 1.43 -7.21 13.93
C GLU A 81 0.40 -6.94 12.84
N ARG A 82 -0.01 -5.68 12.65
CA ARG A 82 -1.16 -5.37 11.79
C ARG A 82 -1.12 -3.97 11.20
N ILE A 83 -1.51 -3.88 9.93
CA ILE A 83 -1.71 -2.63 9.20
C ILE A 83 -3.04 -2.72 8.46
N ARG A 84 -3.89 -1.69 8.57
CA ARG A 84 -5.05 -1.51 7.70
C ARG A 84 -4.94 -0.20 6.95
N LEU A 85 -5.24 -0.26 5.65
CA LEU A 85 -5.23 0.87 4.74
C LEU A 85 -6.55 0.92 3.99
N ALA A 86 -7.02 2.13 3.69
CA ALA A 86 -7.99 2.36 2.61
C ALA A 86 -7.26 3.04 1.46
N ASP A 87 -7.28 2.45 0.27
CA ASP A 87 -6.73 3.04 -0.94
C ASP A 87 -7.83 3.66 -1.77
N LYS A 88 -7.51 4.80 -2.37
CA LYS A 88 -8.34 5.50 -3.34
C LYS A 88 -7.48 5.90 -4.53
N PHE A 89 -7.88 5.49 -5.72
CA PHE A 89 -7.22 5.91 -6.95
C PHE A 89 -7.62 7.35 -7.31
N ASP A 90 -6.69 8.08 -7.92
CA ASP A 90 -7.00 9.42 -8.43
C ASP A 90 -7.81 9.38 -9.74
N ASP A 91 -7.83 8.23 -10.42
CA ASP A 91 -8.60 8.01 -11.63
C ASP A 91 -10.12 8.04 -11.32
N PRO A 92 -10.88 9.00 -11.87
CA PRO A 92 -12.33 9.10 -11.65
C PRO A 92 -13.11 7.89 -12.15
N GLY A 93 -12.54 7.08 -13.06
CA GLY A 93 -13.14 5.84 -13.54
C GLY A 93 -13.02 4.66 -12.56
N LEU A 94 -12.23 4.81 -11.49
CA LEU A 94 -11.99 3.79 -10.46
C LEU A 94 -12.52 4.26 -9.10
N GLU A 95 -13.83 4.46 -9.03
CA GLU A 95 -14.51 4.90 -7.81
C GLU A 95 -14.56 3.81 -6.73
N GLY A 96 -14.46 4.25 -5.47
CA GLY A 96 -14.61 3.42 -4.28
C GLY A 96 -13.29 3.15 -3.56
N ASP A 97 -13.39 2.99 -2.25
CA ASP A 97 -12.23 2.72 -1.40
C ASP A 97 -11.95 1.21 -1.34
N MET A 98 -10.71 0.82 -1.65
CA MET A 98 -10.25 -0.54 -1.44
C MET A 98 -9.62 -0.67 -0.07
N THR A 99 -10.17 -1.52 0.79
CA THR A 99 -9.56 -1.81 2.10
C THR A 99 -8.51 -2.91 1.99
N LYS A 100 -7.27 -2.62 2.39
CA LYS A 100 -6.20 -3.61 2.58
C LYS A 100 -6.01 -3.90 4.06
N THR A 101 -5.83 -5.18 4.39
CA THR A 101 -5.44 -5.62 5.73
C THR A 101 -4.22 -6.51 5.64
N ILE A 102 -3.14 -6.09 6.28
CA ILE A 102 -1.90 -6.84 6.39
C ILE A 102 -1.81 -7.35 7.83
N THR A 103 -1.58 -8.65 7.98
CA THR A 103 -1.29 -9.27 9.29
C THR A 103 0.07 -9.95 9.20
N LEU A 104 0.90 -9.73 10.21
CA LEU A 104 2.25 -10.25 10.33
C LEU A 104 2.26 -11.25 11.49
N ARG A 105 2.84 -12.43 11.27
CA ARG A 105 2.81 -13.58 12.18
C ARG A 105 4.13 -14.33 12.11
#